data_AF-A0A5J4P4F0-F1
#
_entry.id   AF-A0A5J4P4F0-F1
#
_cell.length_a   1.000
_cell.length_b   1.000
_cell.length_c   1.000
_cell.angle_alpha   90.00
_cell.angle_beta   90.00
_cell.angle_gamma   90.00
#
_symmetry.space_group_name_H-M   'P 1'
#
loop_
_entity.id
_entity.type
_entity.pdbx_description
1 polymer ?
#
loop_
_entity_poly.entity_id
_entity_poly.type
_entity_poly.pdbx_seq_one_letter_code
_entity_poly.pdbx_strand_id
1 'polypeptide(L)'
;LITIAMLGIPFYGYGASSIVIGLLVLSALGIYLFSKKSTETYRVSARTMNVALLSIMMVIVGYSSYALIVIRSTANTPMDQNSPEDIFTLGEYLGREQYGTRPLFYGQAFSSRVALDLKGEYCEPRQKTEKAKYIRKLKQSPEEKDIYIEMPGRMDYEYAQNMFFPRM
;
A
#
# COMPACT_ATOMS: atom_id res chain seq x y z
N LEU A 1 6.25 1.31 22.14
CA LEU A 1 6.37 2.53 21.31
C LEU A 1 7.35 2.32 20.14
N ILE A 2 8.62 2.06 20.40
CA ILE A 2 9.68 1.92 19.37
C ILE A 2 9.32 0.86 18.33
N THR A 3 8.87 -0.32 18.75
CA THR A 3 8.45 -1.40 17.84
C THR A 3 7.36 -0.96 16.85
N ILE A 4 6.42 -0.13 17.30
CA ILE A 4 5.30 0.37 16.47
C ILE A 4 5.79 1.46 15.51
N ALA A 5 6.75 2.28 15.92
CA ALA A 5 7.39 3.24 15.03
C ALA A 5 8.19 2.55 13.91
N MET A 6 8.98 1.51 14.26
CA MET A 6 9.78 0.73 13.30
C MET A 6 8.92 -0.09 12.33
N LEU A 7 7.72 -0.50 12.76
CA LEU A 7 6.75 -1.19 11.90
C LEU A 7 6.27 -0.35 10.71
N GLY A 8 6.44 0.98 10.75
CA GLY A 8 6.04 1.87 9.66
C GLY A 8 4.53 2.12 9.52
N ILE A 9 3.68 1.27 10.12
CA ILE A 9 2.20 1.39 10.09
C ILE A 9 1.69 2.83 10.38
N PRO A 10 2.23 3.57 11.37
CA PRO A 10 1.76 4.93 11.64
C PRO A 10 1.99 5.93 10.50
N PHE A 11 2.96 5.68 9.61
CA PHE A 11 3.37 6.59 8.53
C PHE A 11 2.59 6.31 7.24
N TYR A 12 1.26 6.32 7.33
CA TYR A 12 0.39 6.11 6.18
C TYR A 12 0.23 7.40 5.34
N GLY A 13 0.36 7.28 4.02
CA GLY A 13 0.18 8.38 3.05
C GLY A 13 1.46 8.76 2.29
N TYR A 14 1.41 9.85 1.53
CA TYR A 14 2.51 10.30 0.67
C TYR A 14 3.08 11.65 1.10
N GLY A 15 4.40 11.78 1.10
CA GLY A 15 5.09 13.05 1.38
C GLY A 15 4.90 13.54 2.82
N ALA A 16 4.73 14.85 3.00
CA ALA A 16 4.68 15.46 4.34
C ALA A 16 3.50 15.00 5.19
N SER A 17 2.37 14.59 4.59
CA SER A 17 1.20 14.16 5.34
C SER A 17 1.43 12.88 6.14
N SER A 18 2.25 11.95 5.64
CA SER A 18 2.53 10.68 6.33
C SER A 18 3.34 10.91 7.61
N ILE A 19 4.27 11.88 7.59
CA ILE A 19 5.07 12.26 8.75
C ILE A 19 4.18 12.86 9.83
N VAL A 20 3.28 13.78 9.45
CA VAL A 20 2.36 14.42 10.40
C VAL A 20 1.42 13.40 11.03
N ILE A 21 0.83 12.51 10.24
CA ILE A 21 -0.05 11.44 10.74
C ILE A 21 0.73 10.51 11.67
N GLY A 22 1.92 10.06 11.27
CA GLY A 22 2.77 9.19 12.09
C GLY A 22 3.13 9.81 13.43
N LEU A 23 3.46 11.11 13.44
CA LEU A 23 3.82 11.84 14.66
C LEU A 23 2.59 12.00 15.59
N LEU A 24 1.41 12.28 15.05
CA LEU A 24 0.15 12.33 15.81
C LEU A 24 -0.19 10.97 16.44
N VAL A 25 -0.11 9.88 15.67
CA VAL A 25 -0.41 8.54 16.17
C VAL A 25 0.60 8.10 17.24
N LEU A 26 1.90 8.32 17.00
CA LEU A 26 2.95 7.95 17.96
C LEU A 26 2.90 8.80 19.22
N SER A 27 2.57 10.09 19.12
CA SER A 27 2.41 10.96 20.29
C SER A 27 1.18 10.59 21.12
N ALA A 28 0.03 10.33 20.49
CA ALA A 28 -1.16 9.84 21.18
C ALA A 28 -0.90 8.50 21.89
N LEU A 29 -0.24 7.57 21.20
CA LEU A 29 0.14 6.27 21.78
C LEU A 29 1.17 6.42 22.91
N GLY A 30 2.13 7.33 22.77
CA GLY A 30 3.12 7.65 23.80
C GLY A 30 2.46 8.19 25.05
N ILE A 31 1.53 9.13 24.90
CA ILE A 31 0.74 9.65 26.03
C ILE A 31 -0.06 8.52 26.68
N TYR A 32 -0.73 7.67 25.89
CA TYR A 32 -1.50 6.54 26.42
C TYR A 32 -0.65 5.55 27.23
N LEU A 33 0.53 5.17 26.72
CA LEU A 33 1.40 4.18 27.37
C LEU A 33 2.19 4.75 28.56
N PHE A 34 2.60 6.02 28.52
CA PHE A 34 3.48 6.65 29.52
C PHE A 34 2.78 7.62 30.47
N SER A 35 1.47 7.84 30.32
CA SER A 35 0.72 8.73 31.22
C SER A 35 0.74 8.19 32.65
N LYS A 36 1.41 8.93 33.55
CA LYS A 36 1.43 8.65 35.01
C LYS A 36 0.06 8.78 35.68
N LYS A 37 -0.91 9.40 35.02
CA LYS A 37 -2.27 9.64 35.52
C LYS A 37 -3.28 8.57 35.07
N SER A 38 -2.80 7.51 34.41
CA SER A 38 -3.64 6.39 33.98
C SER A 38 -4.17 5.64 35.21
N THR A 39 -5.47 5.74 35.47
CA THR A 39 -6.19 4.98 36.49
C THR A 39 -5.88 3.49 36.32
N GLU A 40 -5.85 2.68 37.39
CA GLU A 40 -5.56 1.22 37.31
C GLU A 40 -6.34 0.50 36.19
N THR A 41 -7.55 0.99 35.86
CA THR A 41 -8.40 0.50 34.77
C THR A 41 -7.81 0.68 33.35
N TYR A 42 -6.97 1.69 33.11
CA TYR A 42 -6.40 2.02 31.80
C TYR A 42 -4.91 1.64 31.67
N ARG A 43 -4.33 1.01 32.70
CA ARG A 43 -2.95 0.54 32.63
C ARG A 43 -2.89 -0.75 31.81
N VAL A 44 -2.06 -0.75 30.78
CA VAL A 44 -1.82 -1.95 29.98
C VAL A 44 -1.08 -2.97 30.84
N SER A 45 -1.70 -4.13 31.06
CA SER A 45 -1.07 -5.24 31.79
C SER A 45 0.16 -5.75 31.05
N ALA A 46 1.17 -6.20 31.79
CA ALA A 46 2.35 -6.86 31.24
C ALA A 46 1.98 -8.07 30.35
N ARG A 47 0.89 -8.78 30.68
CA ARG A 47 0.38 -9.88 29.85
C ARG A 47 -0.06 -9.40 28.47
N THR A 48 -0.88 -8.35 28.42
CA THR A 48 -1.38 -7.78 27.16
C THR A 48 -0.25 -7.27 26.29
N MET A 49 0.75 -6.63 26.90
CA MET A 49 1.93 -6.15 26.19
C MET A 49 2.78 -7.29 25.61
N ASN A 50 2.97 -8.39 26.35
CA ASN A 50 3.69 -9.55 25.84
C ASN A 50 2.96 -10.19 24.64
N VAL A 51 1.65 -10.39 24.75
CA VAL A 51 0.84 -10.92 23.63
C VAL A 51 0.93 -10.00 22.42
N ALA A 52 0.79 -8.69 22.59
CA ALA A 52 0.91 -7.73 21.49
C ALA A 52 2.29 -7.77 20.81
N LEU A 53 3.38 -7.86 21.59
CA LEU A 53 4.73 -7.98 21.06
C LEU A 53 4.94 -9.30 20.30
N LEU A 54 4.44 -10.42 20.84
CA LEU A 54 4.49 -11.72 20.16
C LEU A 54 3.69 -11.71 18.85
N SER A 55 2.50 -11.13 18.84
CA SER A 55 1.70 -10.98 17.61
C SER A 55 2.44 -10.14 16.56
N ILE A 56 3.04 -9.02 16.96
CA ILE A 56 3.85 -8.18 16.06
C ILE A 56 5.05 -8.96 15.52
N MET A 57 5.76 -9.71 16.38
CA MET A 57 6.89 -10.54 15.96
C MET A 57 6.48 -11.57 14.92
N MET A 58 5.35 -12.26 15.13
CA MET A 58 4.83 -13.22 14.16
C MET A 58 4.48 -12.58 12.81
N VAL A 59 3.91 -11.38 12.82
CA VAL A 59 3.66 -10.61 11.59
C VAL A 59 4.97 -10.28 10.87
N ILE A 60 5.99 -9.81 11.58
CA ILE A 60 7.30 -9.49 10.97
C ILE A 60 7.95 -10.73 10.36
N VAL A 61 7.90 -11.87 11.07
CA VAL A 61 8.41 -13.16 10.56
C VAL A 61 7.64 -13.61 9.32
N GLY A 62 6.31 -13.40 9.28
CA GLY A 62 5.52 -13.66 8.08
C GLY A 62 5.92 -12.79 6.90
N TYR A 63 6.05 -11.48 7.12
CA TYR A 63 6.40 -10.54 6.06
C TYR A 63 7.84 -10.71 5.55
N SER A 64 8.77 -11.18 6.37
CA SER A 64 10.15 -11.42 5.93
C SER A 64 10.26 -12.52 4.86
N SER A 65 9.28 -13.43 4.79
CA SER A 65 9.23 -14.44 3.73
C SER A 65 9.13 -13.85 2.32
N TYR A 66 8.56 -12.65 2.17
CA TYR A 66 8.50 -11.94 0.88
C TYR A 66 9.88 -11.48 0.39
N ALA A 67 10.90 -11.42 1.24
CA ALA A 67 12.26 -11.10 0.82
C ALA A 67 12.78 -12.09 -0.23
N LEU A 68 12.36 -13.36 -0.18
CA LEU A 68 12.72 -14.36 -1.20
C LEU A 68 12.25 -13.96 -2.60
N ILE A 69 11.10 -13.29 -2.73
CA ILE A 69 10.56 -12.84 -4.01
C ILE A 69 11.47 -11.76 -4.61
N VAL A 70 11.86 -10.78 -3.80
CA VAL A 70 12.77 -9.70 -4.21
C VAL A 70 14.13 -10.27 -4.61
N ILE A 71 14.72 -11.13 -3.77
CA ILE A 71 16.02 -11.77 -4.04
C ILE A 71 15.96 -12.53 -5.37
N ARG A 72 14.90 -13.31 -5.59
CA ARG A 72 14.74 -14.07 -6.84
C ARG A 72 14.57 -13.16 -8.06
N SER A 73 13.74 -12.12 -7.96
CA SER A 73 13.54 -11.17 -9.06
C SER A 73 14.83 -10.43 -9.41
N THR A 74 15.62 -10.00 -8.41
CA THR A 74 16.90 -9.32 -8.63
C THR A 74 17.94 -10.17 -9.38
N ALA A 75 17.84 -11.50 -9.29
CA ALA A 75 18.69 -12.43 -10.04
C ALA A 75 18.27 -12.56 -11.52
N ASN A 76 17.22 -11.83 -11.96
CA ASN A 76 16.72 -11.77 -13.32
C ASN A 76 16.47 -13.16 -13.91
N THR A 77 15.77 -14.02 -13.16
CA THR A 77 15.43 -15.36 -13.64
C THR A 77 14.57 -15.30 -14.91
N PRO A 78 14.66 -16.28 -15.84
CA PRO A 78 13.92 -16.26 -17.11
C PRO A 78 12.39 -16.18 -16.98
N MET A 79 11.87 -16.47 -15.78
CA MET A 79 10.47 -16.23 -15.42
C MET A 79 10.42 -15.28 -14.22
N ASP A 80 10.15 -14.00 -14.49
CA ASP A 80 10.02 -12.92 -13.51
C ASP A 80 8.77 -12.09 -13.80
N GLN A 81 7.72 -12.26 -12.99
CA GLN A 81 6.43 -11.60 -13.21
C GLN A 81 6.34 -10.29 -12.42
N ASN A 82 6.11 -9.19 -13.12
CA ASN A 82 6.03 -7.82 -12.58
C ASN A 82 7.33 -7.28 -11.97
N SER A 83 8.44 -8.01 -12.10
CA SER A 83 9.79 -7.63 -11.69
C SER A 83 9.86 -6.81 -10.38
N PRO A 84 9.49 -7.42 -9.23
CA PRO A 84 9.53 -6.78 -7.91
C PRO A 84 10.97 -6.67 -7.36
N GLU A 85 11.87 -6.07 -8.13
CA GLU A 85 13.27 -5.83 -7.75
C GLU A 85 13.49 -4.45 -7.11
N ASP A 86 12.52 -3.54 -7.22
CA ASP A 86 12.56 -2.19 -6.66
C ASP A 86 11.43 -1.99 -5.62
N ILE A 87 11.60 -1.03 -4.72
CA ILE A 87 10.64 -0.74 -3.64
C ILE A 87 9.27 -0.35 -4.22
N PHE A 88 9.25 0.38 -5.34
CA PHE A 88 8.02 0.76 -6.00
C PHE A 88 7.31 -0.43 -6.64
N THR A 89 8.03 -1.28 -7.38
CA THR A 89 7.44 -2.47 -8.05
C THR A 89 7.06 -3.56 -7.04
N LEU A 90 7.78 -3.68 -5.93
CA LEU A 90 7.40 -4.54 -4.81
C LEU A 90 6.06 -4.12 -4.19
N GLY A 91 5.84 -2.81 -4.03
CA GLY A 91 4.57 -2.26 -3.55
C GLY A 91 3.39 -2.71 -4.41
N GLU A 92 3.53 -2.62 -5.73
CA GLU A 92 2.50 -3.06 -6.69
C GLU A 92 2.27 -4.58 -6.66
N TYR A 93 3.36 -5.34 -6.54
CA TYR A 93 3.32 -6.80 -6.45
C TYR A 93 2.53 -7.24 -5.21
N LEU A 94 2.87 -6.69 -4.04
CA LEU A 94 2.17 -6.97 -2.78
C LEU A 94 0.73 -6.45 -2.80
N GLY A 95 0.53 -5.27 -3.39
CA GLY A 95 -0.78 -4.64 -3.57
C GLY A 95 -1.67 -5.34 -4.59
N ARG A 96 -1.13 -6.30 -5.36
CA ARG A 96 -1.84 -7.05 -6.40
C ARG A 96 -2.49 -6.15 -7.44
N GLU A 97 -1.87 -5.02 -7.76
CA GLU A 97 -2.47 -3.99 -8.60
C GLU A 97 -2.75 -4.46 -10.03
N GLN A 98 -1.97 -5.44 -10.50
CA GLN A 98 -2.15 -6.14 -11.79
C GLN A 98 -3.50 -6.86 -11.92
N TYR A 99 -4.17 -7.16 -10.82
CA TYR A 99 -5.47 -7.85 -10.82
C TYR A 99 -6.66 -6.89 -10.79
N GLY A 100 -6.42 -5.58 -10.91
CA GLY A 100 -7.42 -4.53 -10.84
C GLY A 100 -7.90 -4.24 -9.42
N THR A 101 -8.89 -3.35 -9.31
CA THR A 101 -9.46 -2.95 -8.01
C THR A 101 -10.44 -4.00 -7.50
N ARG A 102 -10.36 -4.34 -6.21
CA ARG A 102 -11.33 -5.21 -5.53
C ARG A 102 -12.03 -4.47 -4.38
N PRO A 103 -12.95 -3.54 -4.67
CA PRO A 103 -13.72 -2.85 -3.64
C PRO A 103 -14.48 -3.83 -2.75
N LEU A 104 -14.27 -3.75 -1.42
CA LEU A 104 -14.92 -4.63 -0.44
C LEU A 104 -16.21 -4.04 0.12
N PHE A 105 -16.19 -2.77 0.54
CA PHE A 105 -17.32 -2.13 1.20
C PHE A 105 -18.19 -1.31 0.25
N TYR A 106 -17.61 -0.73 -0.80
CA TYR A 106 -18.32 0.10 -1.75
C TYR A 106 -17.63 0.05 -3.11
N GLY A 107 -18.36 -0.26 -4.16
CA GLY A 107 -17.82 -0.36 -5.51
C GLY A 107 -18.86 -0.77 -6.54
N GLN A 108 -18.40 -1.09 -7.74
CA GLN A 108 -19.26 -1.38 -8.88
C GLN A 108 -20.13 -2.64 -8.67
N ALA A 109 -21.38 -2.57 -9.12
CA ALA A 109 -22.24 -3.74 -9.23
C ALA A 109 -21.69 -4.72 -10.29
N PHE A 110 -21.97 -6.02 -10.15
CA PHE A 110 -21.57 -7.03 -11.15
C PHE A 110 -22.02 -6.68 -12.58
N SER A 111 -23.24 -6.16 -12.74
CA SER A 111 -23.82 -5.76 -14.03
C SER A 111 -23.57 -4.29 -14.39
N SER A 112 -22.72 -3.59 -13.66
CA SER A 112 -22.47 -2.16 -13.87
C SER A 112 -21.75 -1.92 -15.19
N ARG A 113 -22.24 -0.95 -15.97
CA ARG A 113 -21.57 -0.48 -17.19
C ARG A 113 -20.65 0.69 -16.85
N VAL A 114 -19.61 0.87 -17.66
CA VAL A 114 -18.73 2.04 -17.57
C VAL A 114 -19.57 3.30 -17.78
N ALA A 115 -19.38 4.30 -16.92
CA ALA A 115 -20.02 5.60 -17.06
C ALA A 115 -19.48 6.27 -18.33
N LEU A 116 -20.37 6.77 -19.17
CA LEU A 116 -20.00 7.45 -20.41
C LEU A 116 -20.24 8.96 -20.24
N ASP A 117 -19.27 9.77 -20.63
CA ASP A 117 -19.40 11.22 -20.73
C ASP A 117 -19.53 11.63 -22.20
N LEU A 118 -20.38 12.61 -22.47
CA LEU A 118 -20.57 13.18 -23.80
C LEU A 118 -19.44 14.17 -24.10
N LYS A 119 -18.57 13.84 -25.05
CA LYS A 119 -17.62 14.79 -25.65
C LYS A 119 -17.98 14.99 -27.12
N GLY A 120 -18.69 16.09 -27.40
CA GLY A 120 -19.18 16.39 -28.74
C GLY A 120 -20.21 15.36 -29.21
N GLU A 121 -20.02 14.76 -30.39
CA GLU A 121 -20.91 13.73 -30.93
C GLU A 121 -20.59 12.30 -30.45
N TYR A 122 -19.53 12.12 -29.64
CA TYR A 122 -19.08 10.80 -29.18
C TYR A 122 -19.22 10.63 -27.66
N CYS A 123 -19.50 9.39 -27.25
CA CYS A 123 -19.49 8.97 -25.86
C CYS A 123 -18.12 8.39 -25.52
N GLU A 124 -17.41 8.99 -24.56
CA GLU A 124 -16.15 8.46 -24.04
C GLU A 124 -16.37 7.84 -22.66
N PRO A 125 -15.74 6.69 -22.35
CA PRO A 125 -15.77 6.14 -21.01
C PRO A 125 -15.05 7.06 -20.04
N ARG A 126 -15.69 7.36 -18.90
CA ARG A 126 -15.06 8.13 -17.84
C ARG A 126 -13.92 7.31 -17.24
N GLN A 127 -12.73 7.88 -17.29
CA GLN A 127 -11.52 7.28 -16.78
C GLN A 127 -10.94 8.11 -15.65
N LYS A 128 -10.43 7.43 -14.63
CA LYS A 128 -9.69 8.01 -13.52
C LYS A 128 -8.26 7.52 -13.59
N THR A 129 -7.33 8.44 -13.80
CA THR A 129 -5.90 8.16 -13.79
C THR A 129 -5.40 8.17 -12.35
N GLU A 130 -4.81 7.07 -11.91
CA GLU A 130 -4.00 7.05 -10.70
C GLU A 130 -2.75 7.90 -10.89
N LYS A 131 -2.10 8.27 -9.78
CA LYS A 131 -0.92 9.14 -9.82
C LYS A 131 0.19 8.50 -10.66
N ALA A 132 0.97 9.33 -11.35
CA ALA A 132 2.16 8.90 -12.06
C ALA A 132 3.14 8.21 -11.10
N LYS A 133 3.81 7.19 -11.63
CA LYS A 133 4.67 6.29 -10.88
C LYS A 133 6.10 6.41 -11.37
N TYR A 134 7.06 6.15 -10.50
CA TYR A 134 8.46 6.14 -10.86
C TYR A 134 8.95 4.70 -10.90
N ILE A 135 9.50 4.28 -12.04
CA ILE A 135 10.08 2.95 -12.23
C ILE A 135 11.57 3.11 -12.55
N ARG A 136 12.40 2.24 -11.97
CA ARG A 136 13.82 2.18 -12.31
C ARG A 136 13.99 1.77 -13.78
N LYS A 137 14.72 2.57 -14.55
CA LYS A 137 15.12 2.22 -15.91
C LYS A 137 16.16 1.09 -15.86
N LEU A 138 15.95 0.05 -16.66
CA LEU A 138 16.93 -1.04 -16.79
C LEU A 138 18.24 -0.49 -17.40
N LYS A 139 19.37 -0.78 -16.75
CA LYS A 139 20.69 -0.38 -17.25
C LYS A 139 21.05 -1.16 -18.50
N GLN A 140 21.58 -0.47 -19.51
CA GLN A 140 22.11 -1.11 -20.72
C GLN A 140 23.62 -1.42 -20.58
N SER A 141 24.31 -0.73 -19.67
CA SER A 141 25.72 -0.94 -19.35
C SER A 141 25.94 -0.89 -17.83
N PRO A 142 26.88 -1.67 -17.26
CA PRO A 142 27.19 -1.63 -15.83
C PRO A 142 27.57 -0.25 -15.29
N GLU A 143 28.10 0.64 -16.15
CA GLU A 143 28.56 1.99 -15.78
C GLU A 143 27.44 3.05 -15.81
N GLU A 144 26.24 2.70 -16.30
CA GLU A 144 25.10 3.62 -16.36
C GLU A 144 24.60 3.95 -14.95
N LYS A 145 24.31 5.23 -14.70
CA LYS A 145 23.70 5.67 -13.43
C LYS A 145 22.27 5.15 -13.34
N ASP A 146 21.82 4.87 -12.12
CA ASP A 146 20.42 4.55 -11.86
C ASP A 146 19.54 5.77 -12.15
N ILE A 147 18.56 5.59 -13.04
CA ILE A 147 17.61 6.64 -13.45
C ILE A 147 16.20 6.11 -13.23
N TYR A 148 15.34 6.95 -12.68
CA TYR A 148 13.91 6.68 -12.57
C TYR A 148 13.16 7.44 -13.65
N ILE A 149 12.25 6.75 -14.32
CA ILE A 149 11.36 7.34 -15.33
C ILE A 149 9.95 7.43 -14.78
N GLU A 150 9.28 8.53 -15.09
CA GLU A 150 7.87 8.71 -14.78
C GLU A 150 7.03 7.91 -15.78
N MET A 151 6.25 6.97 -15.27
CA MET A 151 5.30 6.16 -15.99
C MET A 151 3.89 6.64 -15.66
N PRO A 152 2.98 6.70 -16.65
CA PRO A 152 1.60 7.04 -16.40
C PRO A 152 1.00 6.05 -15.39
N GLY A 153 0.26 6.58 -14.43
CA GLY A 153 -0.46 5.76 -13.46
C GLY A 153 -1.52 4.89 -14.15
N ARG A 154 -2.07 3.93 -13.40
CA ARG A 154 -3.11 3.05 -13.91
C ARG A 154 -4.34 3.88 -14.31
N MET A 155 -4.91 3.55 -15.46
CA MET A 155 -6.17 4.11 -15.92
C MET A 155 -7.30 3.17 -15.47
N ASP A 156 -8.11 3.61 -14.52
CA ASP A 156 -9.29 2.87 -14.08
C ASP A 156 -10.56 3.47 -14.69
N TYR A 157 -11.54 2.62 -14.98
CA TYR A 157 -12.84 3.06 -15.45
C TYR A 157 -13.74 3.42 -14.27
N GLU A 158 -14.47 4.53 -14.40
CA GLU A 158 -15.56 4.82 -13.49
C GLU A 158 -16.84 4.14 -13.98
N TYR A 159 -17.54 3.50 -13.06
CA TYR A 159 -18.76 2.74 -13.36
C TYR A 159 -20.01 3.51 -12.98
N ALA A 160 -21.07 3.37 -13.78
CA ALA A 160 -22.30 4.13 -13.61
C ALA A 160 -23.09 3.73 -12.36
N GLN A 161 -22.98 2.47 -11.93
CA GLN A 161 -23.69 1.94 -10.77
C GLN A 161 -22.71 1.36 -9.75
N ASN A 162 -22.64 2.00 -8.59
CA ASN A 162 -21.92 1.52 -7.41
C ASN A 162 -22.92 1.15 -6.31
N MET A 163 -22.55 0.17 -5.48
CA MET A 163 -23.34 -0.31 -4.36
C MET A 163 -22.45 -0.61 -3.16
N PHE A 164 -23.06 -0.60 -1.97
CA PHE A 164 -22.44 -1.14 -0.77
C PHE A 164 -22.34 -2.66 -0.86
N PHE A 165 -21.21 -3.20 -0.42
CA PHE A 165 -20.90 -4.64 -0.47
C PHE A 165 -21.08 -5.25 -1.86
N PRO A 166 -20.34 -4.77 -2.87
CA PRO A 166 -20.44 -5.28 -4.23
C PRO A 166 -20.12 -6.78 -4.27
N ARG A 167 -20.97 -7.54 -4.94
CA ARG A 167 -20.71 -8.95 -5.26
C ARG A 167 -20.09 -8.99 -6.64
N MET A 168 -18.88 -9.54 -6.72
CA MET A 168 -18.13 -9.75 -7.97
C MET A 168 -18.28 -11.19 -8.42
#